data_AF-A0A7S0BSU2-F1
#
_entry.id   AF-A0A7S0BSU2-F1
#
_cell.length_a   1.000
_cell.length_b   1.000
_cell.length_c   1.000
_cell.angle_alpha   90.00
_cell.angle_beta   90.00
_cell.angle_gamma   90.00
#
_symmetry.space_group_name_H-M   'P 1'
#
loop_
_entity.id
_entity.type
_entity.pdbx_description
1 polymer ?
#
loop_
_entity_poly.entity_id
_entity_poly.type
_entity_poly.pdbx_seq_one_letter_code
_entity_poly.pdbx_strand_id
1 'polypeptide(L)'
;MNDAEDDRVWESLGLLAKDGDALDAKLDLDELQMAATNPLVASGLRPGADIPALVRSVENQLHEVESASVADFVREGESLSKLHVDMVKCGKTLDDMESTLVGYAKQLAELSEEIRRLQNGTTTAAARVSSRSAAEAHLSAFIDEVIIPPSAITTIVEGDVGQDNYSSQLALLDKKIAFMELEDTKASVAHGEVKPQLDQLLLKAVQKVKAFLHEKVALLRRPNTNVQIIKENVLLKNKTLFEFLMDHSFTAYVEVRDDYVDTMSKLYNVLFQRYIQGLMSLKEDAGARGELLVESSSFGSSFRLGLDFSFTGKSQPAKNSFAIGDRLESLK
;
A
#
# COMPACT_ATOMS: atom_id res chain seq x y z
N MET A 1 -2.77 -44.90 -41.91
CA MET A 1 -1.98 -43.86 -42.59
C MET A 1 -0.54 -44.35 -42.76
N ASN A 2 -0.38 -45.55 -43.33
CA ASN A 2 0.92 -46.17 -43.67
C ASN A 2 0.83 -47.01 -44.96
N ASP A 3 -0.37 -47.34 -45.43
CA ASP A 3 -0.56 -48.13 -46.66
C ASP A 3 -0.19 -47.37 -47.94
N ALA A 4 -0.15 -46.02 -47.90
CA ALA A 4 0.20 -45.19 -49.06
C ALA A 4 1.71 -44.95 -49.25
N GLU A 5 2.54 -45.41 -48.29
CA GLU A 5 4.00 -45.33 -48.38
C GLU A 5 4.60 -46.65 -48.85
N ASP A 6 4.03 -47.81 -48.48
CA ASP A 6 4.47 -49.12 -48.98
C ASP A 6 4.29 -49.24 -50.50
N ASP A 7 3.16 -48.80 -51.05
CA ASP A 7 2.89 -48.84 -52.49
C ASP A 7 3.91 -48.05 -53.33
N ARG A 8 4.52 -46.99 -52.77
CA ARG A 8 5.53 -46.19 -53.47
C ARG A 8 6.91 -46.84 -53.47
N VAL A 9 7.21 -47.64 -52.45
CA VAL A 9 8.47 -48.39 -52.37
C VAL A 9 8.48 -49.49 -53.43
N TRP A 10 7.36 -50.19 -53.61
CA TRP A 10 7.21 -51.22 -54.65
C TRP A 10 7.21 -50.66 -56.07
N GLU A 11 6.72 -49.44 -56.28
CA GLU A 11 6.76 -48.74 -57.57
C GLU A 11 8.18 -48.29 -57.95
N SER A 12 9.00 -47.90 -56.97
CA SER A 12 10.38 -47.44 -57.18
C SER A 12 11.38 -48.54 -57.55
N LEU A 13 11.04 -49.80 -57.28
CA LEU A 13 11.85 -50.99 -57.57
C LEU A 13 11.53 -51.65 -58.91
N GLY A 14 10.60 -51.09 -59.71
CA GLY A 14 10.32 -51.56 -61.07
C GLY A 14 9.78 -52.99 -61.16
N LEU A 15 9.17 -53.50 -60.09
CA LEU A 15 8.81 -54.92 -59.94
C LEU A 15 7.30 -55.16 -59.87
N LEU A 16 6.54 -54.36 -60.64
CA LEU A 16 5.14 -54.62 -60.94
C LEU A 16 5.00 -54.78 -62.46
N ALA A 17 5.62 -55.85 -62.97
CA ALA A 17 5.32 -56.35 -64.30
C ALA A 17 3.88 -56.87 -64.29
N LYS A 18 3.04 -56.26 -65.13
CA LYS A 18 1.65 -56.65 -65.37
C LYS A 18 1.56 -58.13 -65.69
N ASP A 19 0.70 -58.82 -64.94
CA ASP A 19 0.14 -60.10 -65.35
C ASP A 19 -0.50 -59.97 -66.74
N GLY A 20 -0.21 -60.96 -67.58
CA GLY A 20 -0.92 -61.20 -68.82
C GLY A 20 -0.18 -60.78 -70.08
N ASP A 21 0.93 -61.43 -70.39
CA ASP A 21 1.24 -61.71 -71.79
C ASP A 21 1.90 -63.08 -71.95
N ALA A 22 1.71 -63.63 -73.14
CA ALA A 22 1.77 -65.04 -73.49
C ALA A 22 3.02 -65.83 -73.05
N LEU A 23 2.77 -67.10 -72.73
CA LEU A 23 3.73 -68.20 -72.88
C LEU A 23 4.23 -68.26 -74.33
N ASP A 24 5.29 -67.53 -74.63
CA ASP A 24 6.17 -67.78 -75.76
C ASP A 24 7.60 -67.51 -75.27
N ALA A 25 8.19 -68.50 -74.60
CA ALA A 25 9.62 -68.54 -74.36
C ALA A 25 10.33 -68.78 -75.71
N LYS A 26 10.38 -67.74 -76.54
CA LYS A 26 11.43 -67.60 -77.55
C LYS A 26 12.72 -67.48 -76.74
N LEU A 27 13.49 -68.58 -76.68
CA LEU A 27 14.91 -68.45 -76.34
C LEU A 27 15.48 -67.44 -77.33
N ASP A 28 15.87 -66.27 -76.83
CA ASP A 28 16.42 -65.22 -77.67
C ASP A 28 17.68 -65.77 -78.36
N LEU A 29 17.75 -65.57 -79.68
CA LEU A 29 18.89 -66.03 -80.50
C LEU A 29 20.22 -65.48 -79.95
N ASP A 30 20.16 -64.31 -79.31
CA ASP A 30 21.27 -63.66 -78.62
C ASP A 30 21.69 -64.41 -77.35
N GLU A 31 20.75 -64.98 -76.58
CA GLU A 31 21.05 -65.83 -75.41
C GLU A 31 21.71 -67.14 -75.84
N LEU A 32 21.28 -67.73 -76.95
CA LEU A 32 21.91 -68.92 -77.55
C LEU A 32 23.30 -68.60 -78.13
N GLN A 33 23.52 -67.43 -78.73
CA GLN A 33 24.84 -66.99 -79.19
C GLN A 33 25.79 -66.71 -78.02
N MET A 34 25.28 -66.13 -76.94
CA MET A 34 26.06 -65.86 -75.73
C MET A 34 26.41 -67.18 -75.00
N ALA A 35 25.48 -68.13 -74.92
CA ALA A 35 25.74 -69.47 -74.41
C ALA A 35 26.73 -70.25 -75.30
N ALA A 36 26.65 -70.13 -76.63
CA ALA A 36 27.58 -70.74 -77.57
C ALA A 36 29.01 -70.14 -77.50
N THR A 37 29.17 -68.96 -76.90
CA THR A 37 30.47 -68.33 -76.65
C THR A 37 31.17 -68.92 -75.42
N ASN A 38 30.43 -69.61 -74.53
CA ASN A 38 31.03 -70.29 -73.39
C ASN A 38 31.82 -71.52 -73.90
N PRO A 39 33.15 -71.57 -73.68
CA PRO A 39 34.02 -72.62 -74.24
C PRO A 39 33.61 -74.04 -73.81
N LEU A 40 32.92 -74.17 -72.68
CA LEU A 40 32.37 -75.43 -72.19
C LEU A 40 31.17 -75.90 -73.03
N VAL A 41 30.23 -74.99 -73.34
CA VAL A 41 29.05 -75.28 -74.18
C VAL A 41 29.47 -75.59 -75.61
N ALA A 42 30.48 -74.88 -76.14
CA ALA A 42 31.04 -75.12 -77.48
C ALA A 42 31.77 -76.48 -77.60
N SER A 43 32.25 -77.05 -76.50
CA SER A 43 32.90 -78.38 -76.48
C SER A 43 31.90 -79.55 -76.40
N GLY A 44 30.73 -79.35 -75.78
CA GLY A 44 29.65 -80.34 -75.72
C GLY A 44 28.81 -80.45 -76.99
N LEU A 45 28.81 -79.42 -77.84
CA LEU A 45 28.07 -79.37 -79.11
C LEU A 45 28.83 -80.00 -80.30
N ARG A 46 30.05 -80.55 -80.09
CA ARG A 46 30.80 -81.24 -81.15
C ARG A 46 30.26 -82.66 -81.36
N PRO A 47 29.97 -83.08 -82.62
CA PRO A 47 29.47 -84.43 -82.89
C PRO A 47 30.54 -85.46 -82.51
N GLY A 48 30.27 -86.25 -81.46
CA GLY A 48 31.17 -87.26 -80.89
C GLY A 48 31.72 -86.95 -79.50
N ALA A 49 31.29 -85.87 -78.84
CA ALA A 49 31.69 -85.56 -77.46
C ALA A 49 30.84 -86.35 -76.43
N ASP A 50 31.49 -86.96 -75.44
CA ASP A 50 30.82 -87.61 -74.30
C ASP A 50 30.21 -86.54 -73.38
N ILE A 51 28.98 -86.12 -73.68
CA ILE A 51 28.17 -85.22 -72.85
C ILE A 51 28.15 -85.66 -71.37
N PRO A 52 28.04 -86.97 -71.02
CA PRO A 52 28.09 -87.41 -69.63
C PRO A 52 29.45 -87.17 -68.94
N ALA A 53 30.56 -87.17 -69.67
CA ALA A 53 31.88 -86.89 -69.12
C ALA A 53 32.11 -85.39 -68.91
N LEU A 54 31.57 -84.55 -69.81
CA LEU A 54 31.59 -83.09 -69.68
C LEU A 54 30.69 -82.62 -68.52
N VAL A 55 29.50 -83.21 -68.38
CA VAL A 55 28.60 -82.93 -67.24
C VAL A 55 29.30 -83.29 -65.92
N ARG A 56 29.93 -84.46 -65.82
CA ARG A 56 30.73 -84.83 -64.63
C ARG A 56 31.90 -83.88 -64.38
N SER A 57 32.56 -83.40 -65.44
CA SER A 57 33.65 -82.42 -65.30
C SER A 57 33.14 -81.07 -64.80
N VAL A 58 31.99 -80.60 -65.29
CA VAL A 58 31.36 -79.35 -64.85
C VAL A 58 30.80 -79.51 -63.44
N GLU A 59 30.19 -80.65 -63.11
CA GLU A 59 29.76 -80.97 -61.74
C GLU A 59 30.94 -80.99 -60.77
N ASN A 60 32.09 -81.56 -61.18
CA ASN A 60 33.30 -81.55 -60.35
C ASN A 60 33.87 -80.14 -60.19
N GLN A 61 33.90 -79.32 -61.25
CA GLN A 61 34.34 -77.91 -61.17
C GLN A 61 33.39 -77.06 -60.34
N LEU A 62 32.08 -77.28 -60.47
CA LEU A 62 31.07 -76.63 -59.67
C LEU A 62 31.24 -77.02 -58.21
N HIS A 63 31.44 -78.31 -57.91
CA HIS A 63 31.68 -78.79 -56.56
C HIS A 63 32.99 -78.24 -55.98
N GLU A 64 34.03 -78.09 -56.79
CA GLU A 64 35.29 -77.46 -56.39
C GLU A 64 35.09 -75.97 -56.05
N VAL A 65 34.39 -75.21 -56.89
CA VAL A 65 34.06 -73.80 -56.63
C VAL A 65 33.13 -73.63 -55.44
N GLU A 66 32.14 -74.51 -55.29
CA GLU A 66 31.25 -74.55 -54.13
C GLU A 66 32.05 -74.85 -52.85
N SER A 67 32.92 -75.85 -52.88
CA SER A 67 33.77 -76.19 -51.73
C SER A 67 34.73 -75.06 -51.36
N ALA A 68 35.29 -74.36 -52.36
CA ALA A 68 36.15 -73.21 -52.17
C ALA A 68 35.37 -72.01 -51.59
N SER A 69 34.17 -71.75 -52.12
CA SER A 69 33.29 -70.68 -51.63
C SER A 69 32.80 -70.95 -50.21
N VAL A 70 32.43 -72.20 -49.90
CA VAL A 70 32.09 -72.62 -48.53
C VAL A 70 33.29 -72.46 -47.60
N ALA A 71 34.49 -72.84 -48.03
CA ALA A 71 35.70 -72.64 -47.23
C ALA A 71 35.99 -71.15 -46.98
N ASP A 72 35.77 -70.29 -47.97
CA ASP A 72 35.89 -68.84 -47.83
C ASP A 72 34.83 -68.24 -46.91
N PHE A 73 33.57 -68.67 -47.01
CA PHE A 73 32.51 -68.25 -46.10
C PHE A 73 32.74 -68.73 -44.67
N VAL A 74 33.29 -69.93 -44.48
CA VAL A 74 33.66 -70.43 -43.15
C VAL A 74 34.82 -69.63 -42.57
N ARG A 75 35.81 -69.28 -43.40
CA ARG A 75 36.96 -68.46 -42.99
C ARG A 75 36.54 -67.04 -42.62
N GLU A 76 35.75 -66.38 -43.45
CA GLU A 76 35.27 -65.01 -43.19
C GLU A 76 34.13 -64.99 -42.15
N GLY A 77 33.46 -66.12 -41.93
CA GLY A 77 32.40 -66.26 -40.94
C GLY A 77 32.87 -65.99 -39.51
N GLU A 78 34.11 -66.32 -39.16
CA GLU A 78 34.68 -65.98 -37.85
C GLU A 78 34.88 -64.47 -37.68
N SER A 79 35.32 -63.79 -38.74
CA SER A 79 35.48 -62.33 -38.80
C SER A 79 34.13 -61.61 -38.71
N LEU A 80 33.15 -62.06 -39.51
CA LEU A 80 31.78 -61.55 -39.50
C LEU A 80 31.08 -61.79 -38.16
N SER A 81 31.33 -62.94 -37.52
CA SER A 81 30.80 -63.25 -36.18
C SER A 81 31.38 -62.33 -35.11
N LYS A 82 32.70 -62.05 -35.14
CA LYS A 82 33.32 -61.06 -34.24
C LYS A 82 32.74 -59.67 -34.43
N LEU A 83 32.58 -59.22 -35.68
CA LEU A 83 31.95 -57.93 -35.99
C LEU A 83 30.50 -57.88 -35.49
N HIS A 84 29.73 -58.96 -35.68
CA HIS A 84 28.36 -59.04 -35.19
C HIS A 84 28.31 -58.95 -33.66
N VAL A 85 29.20 -59.66 -32.96
CA VAL A 85 29.32 -59.59 -31.50
C VAL A 85 29.65 -58.17 -31.04
N ASP A 86 30.56 -57.47 -31.72
CA ASP A 86 30.92 -56.09 -31.37
C ASP A 86 29.81 -55.10 -31.72
N MET A 87 29.08 -55.31 -32.82
CA MET A 87 27.88 -54.52 -33.16
C MET A 87 26.79 -54.70 -32.10
N VAL A 88 26.57 -55.92 -31.62
CA VAL A 88 25.62 -56.20 -30.53
C VAL A 88 26.08 -55.55 -29.22
N LYS A 89 27.38 -55.55 -28.91
CA LYS A 89 27.91 -54.83 -27.72
C LYS A 89 27.71 -53.31 -27.84
N CYS A 90 27.99 -52.73 -29.00
CA CYS A 90 27.76 -51.32 -29.26
C CYS A 90 26.26 -50.98 -29.17
N GLY A 91 25.39 -51.82 -29.74
CA GLY A 91 23.94 -51.70 -29.61
C GLY A 91 23.49 -51.72 -28.16
N LYS A 92 24.00 -52.66 -27.35
CA LYS A 92 23.71 -52.70 -25.91
C LYS A 92 24.20 -51.45 -25.17
N THR A 93 25.38 -50.95 -25.52
CA THR A 93 25.91 -49.71 -24.91
C THR A 93 25.05 -48.50 -25.29
N LEU A 94 24.57 -48.46 -26.53
CA LEU A 94 23.62 -47.45 -27.00
C LEU A 94 22.27 -47.53 -26.27
N ASP A 95 21.72 -48.74 -26.09
CA ASP A 95 20.52 -48.97 -25.28
C ASP A 95 20.69 -48.50 -23.83
N ASP A 96 21.84 -48.80 -23.21
CA ASP A 96 22.15 -48.38 -21.84
C ASP A 96 22.24 -46.83 -21.76
N MET A 97 22.86 -46.19 -22.75
CA MET A 97 22.92 -44.73 -22.85
C MET A 97 21.53 -44.12 -23.10
N GLU A 98 20.72 -44.72 -23.97
CA GLU A 98 19.35 -44.29 -24.25
C GLU A 98 18.48 -44.38 -22.99
N SER A 99 18.49 -45.52 -22.31
CA SER A 99 17.78 -45.73 -21.03
C SER A 99 18.18 -44.70 -19.99
N THR A 100 19.49 -44.40 -19.87
CA THR A 100 20.00 -43.40 -18.94
C THR A 100 19.53 -41.99 -19.30
N LEU A 101 19.57 -41.62 -20.59
CA LEU A 101 19.09 -40.32 -21.08
C LEU A 101 17.58 -40.15 -20.92
N VAL A 102 16.80 -41.20 -21.17
CA VAL A 102 15.35 -41.22 -20.93
C VAL A 102 15.06 -41.05 -19.43
N GLY A 103 15.86 -41.70 -18.56
CA GLY A 103 15.79 -41.51 -17.12
C GLY A 103 16.04 -40.05 -16.70
N TYR A 104 17.09 -39.42 -17.26
CA TYR A 104 17.38 -38.00 -16.99
C TYR A 104 16.31 -37.06 -17.54
N ALA A 105 15.77 -37.33 -18.72
CA ALA A 105 14.67 -36.55 -19.29
C ALA A 105 13.43 -36.60 -18.39
N LYS A 106 13.11 -37.78 -17.84
CA LYS A 106 12.01 -37.95 -16.89
C LYS A 106 12.26 -37.20 -15.59
N GLN A 107 13.45 -37.32 -15.00
CA GLN A 107 13.81 -36.58 -13.78
C GLN A 107 13.76 -35.06 -14.00
N LEU A 108 14.19 -34.57 -15.16
CA LEU A 108 14.11 -33.15 -15.49
C LEU A 108 12.66 -32.68 -15.67
N ALA A 109 11.80 -33.51 -16.24
CA ALA A 109 10.37 -33.23 -16.35
C ALA A 109 9.69 -33.17 -14.97
N GLU A 110 10.00 -34.13 -14.09
CA GLU A 110 9.50 -34.15 -12.70
C GLU A 110 9.99 -32.91 -11.92
N LEU A 111 11.27 -32.58 -12.03
CA LEU A 111 11.86 -31.39 -11.40
C LEU A 111 11.23 -30.10 -11.96
N SER A 112 10.99 -30.03 -13.27
CA SER A 112 10.36 -28.86 -13.89
C SER A 112 8.92 -28.67 -13.40
N GLU A 113 8.16 -29.75 -13.26
CA GLU A 113 6.81 -29.71 -12.68
C GLU A 113 6.85 -29.31 -11.20
N GLU A 114 7.81 -29.78 -10.42
CA GLU A 114 7.97 -29.38 -9.02
C GLU A 114 8.33 -27.90 -8.88
N ILE A 115 9.24 -27.39 -9.71
CA ILE A 115 9.58 -25.96 -9.77
C ILE A 115 8.33 -25.15 -10.14
N ARG A 116 7.55 -25.59 -11.12
CA ARG A 116 6.33 -24.92 -11.55
C ARG A 116 5.29 -24.90 -10.43
N ARG A 117 5.11 -26.02 -9.72
CA ARG A 117 4.22 -26.11 -8.55
C ARG A 117 4.66 -25.17 -7.44
N LEU A 118 5.97 -25.12 -7.14
CA LEU A 118 6.52 -24.24 -6.10
C LEU A 118 6.39 -22.76 -6.49
N GLN A 119 6.61 -22.43 -7.75
CA GLN A 119 6.40 -21.09 -8.29
C GLN A 119 4.93 -20.66 -8.17
N ASN A 120 4.00 -21.53 -8.57
CA ASN A 120 2.56 -21.27 -8.43
C ASN A 120 2.13 -21.14 -6.97
N GLY A 121 2.71 -21.95 -6.07
CA GLY A 121 2.49 -21.83 -4.63
C GLY A 121 3.00 -20.50 -4.08
N THR A 122 4.18 -20.07 -4.52
CA THR A 122 4.80 -18.80 -4.11
C THR A 122 4.01 -17.59 -4.60
N THR A 123 3.55 -17.58 -5.85
CA THR A 123 2.73 -16.47 -6.38
C THR A 123 1.38 -16.38 -5.68
N THR A 124 0.74 -17.52 -5.40
CA THR A 124 -0.52 -17.56 -4.65
C THR A 124 -0.34 -17.09 -3.20
N ALA A 125 0.74 -17.52 -2.54
CA ALA A 125 1.07 -17.08 -1.19
C ALA A 125 1.37 -15.57 -1.15
N ALA A 126 2.12 -15.07 -2.13
CA ALA A 126 2.41 -13.64 -2.25
C ALA A 126 1.13 -12.81 -2.43
N ALA A 127 0.19 -13.26 -3.27
CA ALA A 127 -1.11 -12.60 -3.46
C ALA A 127 -1.94 -12.59 -2.15
N ARG A 128 -1.92 -13.69 -1.39
CA ARG A 128 -2.59 -13.77 -0.08
C ARG A 128 -1.98 -12.83 0.95
N VAL A 129 -0.66 -12.76 1.02
CA VAL A 129 0.05 -11.85 1.93
C VAL A 129 -0.24 -10.40 1.56
N SER A 130 -0.22 -10.05 0.28
CA SER A 130 -0.57 -8.70 -0.19
C SER A 130 -2.02 -8.33 0.16
N SER A 131 -2.97 -9.23 -0.08
CA SER A 131 -4.39 -9.00 0.25
C SER A 131 -4.60 -8.84 1.76
N ARG A 132 -3.93 -9.67 2.57
CA ARG A 132 -3.97 -9.58 4.03
C ARG A 132 -3.34 -8.30 4.54
N SER A 133 -2.20 -7.90 3.99
CA SER A 133 -1.52 -6.65 4.35
C SER A 133 -2.37 -5.42 4.03
N ALA A 134 -3.06 -5.42 2.89
CA ALA A 134 -4.00 -4.35 2.55
C ALA A 134 -5.18 -4.31 3.54
N ALA A 135 -5.78 -5.47 3.85
CA ALA A 135 -6.85 -5.54 4.84
C ALA A 135 -6.39 -5.10 6.24
N GLU A 136 -5.19 -5.49 6.65
CA GLU A 136 -4.56 -5.09 7.90
C GLU A 136 -4.33 -3.57 7.95
N ALA A 137 -3.85 -2.96 6.86
CA ALA A 137 -3.69 -1.52 6.78
C ALA A 137 -5.03 -0.77 6.91
N HIS A 138 -6.08 -1.26 6.24
CA HIS A 138 -7.42 -0.68 6.35
C HIS A 138 -8.00 -0.82 7.77
N LEU A 139 -7.84 -1.99 8.39
CA LEU A 139 -8.30 -2.23 9.76
C LEU A 139 -7.50 -1.41 10.77
N SER A 140 -6.18 -1.29 10.60
CA SER A 140 -5.33 -0.47 11.45
C SER A 140 -5.74 1.01 11.38
N ALA A 141 -5.93 1.54 10.17
CA ALA A 141 -6.39 2.91 9.99
C ALA A 141 -7.76 3.14 10.64
N PHE A 142 -8.69 2.20 10.51
CA PHE A 142 -9.99 2.27 11.17
C PHE A 142 -9.86 2.24 12.70
N ILE A 143 -9.01 1.36 13.23
CA ILE A 143 -8.78 1.21 14.67
C ILE A 143 -8.13 2.48 15.23
N ASP A 144 -7.15 3.06 14.56
CA ASP A 144 -6.48 4.30 14.99
C ASP A 144 -7.46 5.48 15.06
N GLU A 145 -8.41 5.56 14.12
CA GLU A 145 -9.45 6.59 14.12
C GLU A 145 -10.52 6.36 15.20
N VAL A 146 -10.90 5.11 15.49
CA VAL A 146 -11.90 4.78 16.51
C VAL A 146 -11.34 4.83 17.94
N ILE A 147 -10.10 4.41 18.16
CA ILE A 147 -9.51 4.35 19.50
C ILE A 147 -9.22 5.75 20.02
N ILE A 148 -9.69 6.04 21.23
CA ILE A 148 -9.30 7.24 21.98
C ILE A 148 -8.14 6.85 22.90
N PRO A 149 -6.94 7.44 22.74
CA PRO A 149 -5.82 7.14 23.62
C PRO A 149 -6.18 7.43 25.09
N PRO A 150 -5.86 6.53 26.04
CA PRO A 150 -6.15 6.76 27.46
C PRO A 150 -5.52 8.03 28.00
N SER A 151 -4.34 8.41 27.48
CA SER A 151 -3.68 9.68 27.79
C SER A 151 -4.50 10.90 27.39
N ALA A 152 -5.24 10.84 26.27
CA ALA A 152 -6.16 11.89 25.85
C ALA A 152 -7.33 12.02 26.82
N ILE A 153 -7.89 10.88 27.27
CA ILE A 153 -8.97 10.84 28.27
C ILE A 153 -8.49 11.47 29.59
N THR A 154 -7.32 11.06 30.11
CA THR A 154 -6.76 11.64 31.32
C THR A 154 -6.49 13.14 31.16
N THR A 155 -5.99 13.57 30.01
CA THR A 155 -5.75 15.01 29.74
C THR A 155 -7.05 15.81 29.70
N ILE A 156 -8.12 15.27 29.11
CA ILE A 156 -9.42 15.94 29.03
C ILE A 156 -10.07 16.01 30.42
N VAL A 157 -10.01 14.93 31.20
CA VAL A 157 -10.64 14.82 32.52
C VAL A 157 -9.86 15.59 33.58
N GLU A 158 -8.53 15.47 33.62
CA GLU A 158 -7.67 16.00 34.70
C GLU A 158 -6.91 17.26 34.27
N GLY A 159 -6.52 17.39 33.00
CA GLY A 159 -5.68 18.48 32.50
C GLY A 159 -6.33 19.86 32.51
N ASP A 160 -5.53 20.91 32.66
CA ASP A 160 -6.01 22.29 32.68
C ASP A 160 -6.34 22.80 31.27
N VAL A 161 -7.47 23.51 31.14
CA VAL A 161 -8.06 23.96 29.88
C VAL A 161 -7.23 25.07 29.22
N GLY A 162 -6.33 25.72 29.98
CA GLY A 162 -5.50 26.83 29.52
C GLY A 162 -4.22 26.46 28.75
N GLN A 163 -3.96 25.18 28.49
CA GLN A 163 -2.74 24.72 27.79
C GLN A 163 -3.02 24.35 26.34
N ASP A 164 -2.07 24.62 25.44
CA ASP A 164 -2.16 24.25 24.00
C ASP A 164 -2.32 22.74 23.78
N ASN A 165 -1.86 21.93 24.73
CA ASN A 165 -2.08 20.49 24.71
C ASN A 165 -3.58 20.15 24.84
N TYR A 166 -4.33 20.89 25.66
CA TYR A 166 -5.76 20.65 25.85
C TYR A 166 -6.55 20.98 24.59
N SER A 167 -6.27 22.13 23.95
CA SER A 167 -6.93 22.52 22.69
C SER A 167 -6.63 21.54 21.56
N SER A 168 -5.42 21.00 21.50
CA SER A 168 -5.04 19.97 20.52
C SER A 168 -5.78 18.65 20.75
N GLN A 169 -5.93 18.22 22.01
CA GLN A 169 -6.72 17.02 22.35
C GLN A 169 -8.22 17.23 22.11
N LEU A 170 -8.71 18.45 22.29
CA LEU A 170 -10.10 18.81 22.00
C LEU A 170 -10.39 18.75 20.50
N ALA A 171 -9.50 19.28 19.65
CA ALA A 171 -9.62 19.17 18.20
C ALA A 171 -9.53 17.71 17.71
N LEU A 172 -8.79 16.85 18.42
CA LEU A 172 -8.75 15.41 18.15
C LEU A 172 -10.08 14.75 18.54
N LEU A 173 -10.67 15.15 19.67
CA LEU A 173 -12.01 14.71 20.07
C LEU A 173 -13.07 15.08 19.02
N ASP A 174 -13.02 16.30 18.49
CA ASP A 174 -13.92 16.77 17.41
C ASP A 174 -13.86 15.89 16.17
N LYS A 175 -12.64 15.60 15.72
CA LYS A 175 -12.42 14.72 14.57
C LYS A 175 -12.97 13.33 14.82
N LYS A 176 -12.80 12.80 16.04
CA LYS A 176 -13.32 11.47 16.41
C LYS A 176 -14.85 11.46 16.47
N ILE A 177 -15.48 12.51 16.98
CA ILE A 177 -16.95 12.66 16.97
C ILE A 177 -17.45 12.70 15.53
N ALA A 178 -16.86 13.55 14.68
CA ALA A 178 -17.23 13.64 13.27
C ALA A 178 -17.02 12.30 12.53
N PHE A 179 -15.93 11.57 12.84
CA PHE A 179 -15.66 10.24 12.28
C PHE A 179 -16.75 9.22 12.66
N MET A 180 -17.21 9.27 13.91
CA MET A 180 -18.29 8.40 14.38
C MET A 180 -19.66 8.77 13.81
N GLU A 181 -19.85 9.97 13.27
CA GLU A 181 -21.09 10.36 12.61
C GLU A 181 -21.20 9.88 11.15
N LEU A 182 -20.12 9.37 10.55
CA LEU A 182 -20.16 8.77 9.22
C LEU A 182 -21.02 7.50 9.17
N GLU A 183 -21.65 7.25 8.02
CA GLU A 183 -22.59 6.15 7.84
C GLU A 183 -21.90 4.77 7.86
N ASP A 184 -20.67 4.70 7.34
CA ASP A 184 -19.85 3.48 7.35
C ASP A 184 -19.45 3.03 8.76
N THR A 185 -19.28 3.97 9.70
CA THR A 185 -18.89 3.66 11.08
C THR A 185 -20.09 3.23 11.92
N LYS A 186 -21.29 3.77 11.65
CA LYS A 186 -22.55 3.40 12.34
C LYS A 186 -22.96 1.95 12.16
N ALA A 187 -22.56 1.31 11.07
CA ALA A 187 -22.84 -0.10 10.81
C ALA A 187 -21.97 -1.07 11.64
N SER A 188 -20.88 -0.58 12.24
CA SER A 188 -19.93 -1.41 12.99
C SER A 188 -20.37 -1.63 14.44
N VAL A 189 -20.18 -2.85 14.97
CA VAL A 189 -20.47 -3.18 16.38
C VAL A 189 -19.66 -2.30 17.34
N ALA A 190 -18.43 -1.94 16.96
CA ALA A 190 -17.55 -1.06 17.75
C ALA A 190 -18.15 0.34 17.95
N HIS A 191 -19.02 0.82 17.04
CA HIS A 191 -19.70 2.10 17.20
C HIS A 191 -20.63 2.09 18.42
N GLY A 192 -21.36 1.00 18.65
CA GLY A 192 -22.27 0.89 19.79
C GLY A 192 -21.56 0.94 21.15
N GLU A 193 -20.32 0.47 21.22
CA GLU A 193 -19.53 0.44 22.46
C GLU A 193 -18.76 1.75 22.70
N VAL A 194 -18.21 2.35 21.65
CA VAL A 194 -17.38 3.56 21.76
C VAL A 194 -18.23 4.83 21.84
N LYS A 195 -19.39 4.87 21.18
CA LYS A 195 -20.27 6.06 21.17
C LYS A 195 -20.64 6.54 22.58
N PRO A 196 -21.14 5.70 23.50
CA PRO A 196 -21.50 6.18 24.84
C PRO A 196 -20.28 6.68 25.62
N GLN A 197 -19.09 6.11 25.39
CA GLN A 197 -17.85 6.56 26.04
C GLN A 197 -17.42 7.93 25.51
N LEU A 198 -17.55 8.14 24.19
CA LEU A 198 -17.26 9.41 23.54
C LEU A 198 -18.26 10.51 23.96
N ASP A 199 -19.54 10.20 24.01
CA ASP A 199 -20.59 11.13 24.47
C ASP A 199 -20.37 11.52 25.95
N GLN A 200 -19.96 10.58 26.81
CA GLN A 200 -19.58 10.87 28.20
C GLN A 200 -18.34 11.76 28.30
N LEU A 201 -17.34 11.51 27.45
CA LEU A 201 -16.12 12.32 27.41
C LEU A 201 -16.42 13.74 26.91
N LEU A 202 -17.27 13.87 25.90
CA LEU A 202 -17.75 15.15 25.38
C LEU A 202 -18.51 15.93 26.46
N LEU A 203 -19.44 15.28 27.16
CA LEU A 203 -20.18 15.92 28.25
C LEU A 203 -19.24 16.46 29.34
N LYS A 204 -18.24 15.68 29.74
CA LYS A 204 -17.23 16.13 30.72
C LYS A 204 -16.37 17.27 30.18
N ALA A 205 -15.94 17.20 28.92
CA ALA A 205 -15.16 18.26 28.28
C ALA A 205 -15.95 19.57 28.25
N VAL A 206 -17.21 19.53 27.79
CA VAL A 206 -18.11 20.70 27.74
C VAL A 206 -18.29 21.30 29.13
N GLN A 207 -18.54 20.50 30.16
CA GLN A 207 -18.67 20.98 31.54
C GLN A 207 -17.41 21.70 32.03
N LYS A 208 -16.23 21.15 31.71
CA LYS A 208 -14.94 21.70 32.13
C LYS A 208 -14.61 23.00 31.40
N VAL A 209 -14.81 23.03 30.08
CA VAL A 209 -14.63 24.24 29.26
C VAL A 209 -15.58 25.34 29.72
N LYS A 210 -16.86 24.99 29.95
CA LYS A 210 -17.84 25.92 30.51
C LYS A 210 -17.39 26.49 31.86
N ALA A 211 -16.96 25.65 32.81
CA ALA A 211 -16.50 26.09 34.12
C ALA A 211 -15.30 27.04 34.01
N PHE A 212 -14.33 26.70 33.16
CA PHE A 212 -13.16 27.54 32.89
C PHE A 212 -13.56 28.90 32.29
N LEU A 213 -14.48 28.93 31.32
CA LEU A 213 -14.96 30.18 30.74
C LEU A 213 -15.73 31.03 31.73
N HIS A 214 -16.59 30.44 32.57
CA HIS A 214 -17.23 31.19 33.67
C HIS A 214 -16.19 31.77 34.63
N GLU A 215 -15.12 31.04 34.94
CA GLU A 215 -14.03 31.59 35.77
C GLU A 215 -13.36 32.79 35.07
N LYS A 216 -13.10 32.70 33.76
CA LYS A 216 -12.53 33.83 33.00
C LYS A 216 -13.47 35.03 32.92
N VAL A 217 -14.78 34.79 32.77
CA VAL A 217 -15.79 35.87 32.83
C VAL A 217 -15.87 36.46 34.24
N ALA A 218 -15.75 35.64 35.29
CA ALA A 218 -15.71 36.11 36.68
C ALA A 218 -14.48 36.98 36.97
N LEU A 219 -13.34 36.77 36.30
CA LEU A 219 -12.19 37.68 36.39
C LEU A 219 -12.55 39.10 35.93
N LEU A 220 -13.46 39.27 34.98
CA LEU A 220 -13.94 40.59 34.56
C LEU A 220 -14.78 41.27 35.65
N ARG A 221 -15.44 40.50 36.53
CA ARG A 221 -16.19 41.04 37.68
C ARG A 221 -15.28 41.61 38.76
N ARG A 222 -13.99 41.22 38.78
CA ARG A 222 -13.06 41.76 39.77
C ARG A 222 -12.84 43.24 39.51
N PRO A 223 -12.97 44.08 40.54
CA PRO A 223 -12.73 45.49 40.35
C PRO A 223 -11.20 45.67 40.10
N ASN A 224 -10.79 46.71 39.35
CA ASN A 224 -9.38 47.14 39.05
C ASN A 224 -8.72 46.38 37.91
N THR A 225 -9.48 45.54 37.23
CA THR A 225 -8.93 44.73 36.16
C THR A 225 -8.99 45.49 34.84
N ASN A 226 -7.85 45.54 34.13
CA ASN A 226 -7.80 46.14 32.80
C ASN A 226 -8.60 45.27 31.83
N VAL A 227 -9.85 45.68 31.58
CA VAL A 227 -10.81 44.98 30.73
C VAL A 227 -10.23 44.75 29.32
N GLN A 228 -9.39 45.66 28.81
CA GLN A 228 -8.71 45.50 27.52
C GLN A 228 -7.74 44.32 27.56
N ILE A 229 -6.90 44.24 28.61
CA ILE A 229 -5.91 43.17 28.76
C ILE A 229 -6.58 41.80 28.90
N ILE A 230 -7.68 41.69 29.65
CA ILE A 230 -8.39 40.39 29.77
C ILE A 230 -9.03 39.98 28.44
N LYS A 231 -9.69 40.91 27.75
CA LYS A 231 -10.28 40.62 26.43
C LYS A 231 -9.21 40.13 25.46
N GLU A 232 -8.08 40.83 25.40
CA GLU A 232 -7.04 40.58 24.40
C GLU A 232 -6.14 39.38 24.74
N ASN A 233 -5.74 39.23 26.01
CA ASN A 233 -4.78 38.19 26.40
C ASN A 233 -5.40 36.90 26.94
N VAL A 234 -6.68 36.91 27.34
CA VAL A 234 -7.33 35.75 27.97
C VAL A 234 -8.49 35.23 27.13
N LEU A 235 -9.39 36.11 26.66
CA LEU A 235 -10.55 35.66 25.88
C LEU A 235 -10.19 35.34 24.42
N LEU A 236 -9.41 36.20 23.75
CA LEU A 236 -9.01 35.94 22.35
C LEU A 236 -8.13 34.70 22.20
N LYS A 237 -7.25 34.41 23.17
CA LYS A 237 -6.44 33.17 23.16
C LYS A 237 -7.29 31.90 23.26
N ASN A 238 -8.42 32.00 23.94
CA ASN A 238 -9.36 30.90 24.16
C ASN A 238 -10.49 30.86 23.13
N LYS A 239 -10.34 31.55 21.99
CA LYS A 239 -11.35 31.57 20.91
C LYS A 239 -11.74 30.15 20.46
N THR A 240 -10.77 29.25 20.33
CA THR A 240 -10.99 27.86 19.92
C THR A 240 -11.92 27.09 20.85
N LEU A 241 -11.92 27.43 22.14
CA LEU A 241 -12.83 26.84 23.13
C LEU A 241 -14.28 27.30 22.94
N PHE A 242 -14.48 28.56 22.52
CA PHE A 242 -15.80 29.08 22.19
C PHE A 242 -16.35 28.47 20.90
N GLU A 243 -15.51 28.26 19.88
CA GLU A 243 -15.88 27.57 18.64
C GLU A 243 -16.30 26.11 18.95
N PHE A 244 -15.50 25.39 19.75
CA PHE A 244 -15.84 24.03 20.20
C PHE A 244 -17.20 23.97 20.93
N LEU A 245 -17.47 24.91 21.84
CA LEU A 245 -18.76 24.97 22.54
C LEU A 245 -19.92 25.22 21.59
N MET A 246 -19.73 26.06 20.57
CA MET A 246 -20.75 26.35 19.58
C MET A 246 -21.12 25.10 18.77
N ASP A 247 -20.13 24.28 18.40
CA ASP A 247 -20.32 23.11 17.55
C ASP A 247 -20.95 21.93 18.29
N HIS A 248 -20.58 21.70 19.56
CA HIS A 248 -21.06 20.53 20.32
C HIS A 248 -22.19 20.82 21.31
N SER A 249 -22.26 22.04 21.86
CA SER A 249 -23.27 22.39 22.87
C SER A 249 -23.69 23.85 22.80
N PHE A 250 -24.65 24.11 21.90
CA PHE A 250 -25.25 25.43 21.75
C PHE A 250 -25.81 26.00 23.08
N THR A 251 -26.42 25.16 23.92
CA THR A 251 -26.95 25.59 25.22
C THR A 251 -25.86 26.13 26.14
N ALA A 252 -24.73 25.42 26.27
CA ALA A 252 -23.63 25.87 27.11
C ALA A 252 -22.98 27.15 26.57
N TYR A 253 -22.91 27.29 25.24
CA TYR A 253 -22.44 28.53 24.60
C TYR A 253 -23.33 29.74 24.94
N VAL A 254 -24.66 29.59 24.83
CA VAL A 254 -25.63 30.66 25.14
C VAL A 254 -25.49 31.11 26.59
N GLU A 255 -25.38 30.18 27.53
CA GLU A 255 -25.21 30.51 28.95
C GLU A 255 -23.93 31.31 29.20
N VAL A 256 -22.78 30.90 28.66
CA VAL A 256 -21.52 31.64 28.82
C VAL A 256 -21.59 33.01 28.15
N ARG A 257 -22.23 33.11 26.97
CA ARG A 257 -22.44 34.37 26.27
C ARG A 257 -23.29 35.32 27.10
N ASP A 258 -24.41 34.86 27.63
CA ASP A 258 -25.33 35.69 28.40
C ASP A 258 -24.67 36.15 29.72
N ASP A 259 -23.91 35.28 30.37
CA ASP A 259 -23.17 35.61 31.59
C ASP A 259 -22.05 36.65 31.33
N TYR A 260 -21.43 36.62 30.13
CA TYR A 260 -20.51 37.65 29.67
C TYR A 260 -21.22 38.98 29.35
N VAL A 261 -22.34 38.94 28.64
CA VAL A 261 -23.15 40.13 28.29
C VAL A 261 -23.64 40.82 29.56
N ASP A 262 -24.14 40.08 30.53
CA ASP A 262 -24.59 40.60 31.83
C ASP A 262 -23.45 41.25 32.61
N THR A 263 -22.30 40.60 32.64
CA THR A 263 -21.12 41.10 33.34
C THR A 263 -20.62 42.40 32.71
N MET A 264 -20.49 42.43 31.38
CA MET A 264 -20.07 43.63 30.66
C MET A 264 -21.10 44.76 30.77
N SER A 265 -22.39 44.45 30.72
CA SER A 265 -23.46 45.46 30.87
C SER A 265 -23.42 46.12 32.25
N LYS A 266 -23.20 45.34 33.32
CA LYS A 266 -23.02 45.86 34.69
C LYS A 266 -21.75 46.73 34.79
N LEU A 267 -20.63 46.26 34.24
CA LEU A 267 -19.37 47.01 34.25
C LEU A 267 -19.50 48.34 33.50
N TYR A 268 -20.08 48.34 32.30
CA TYR A 268 -20.30 49.56 31.54
C TYR A 268 -21.26 50.52 32.26
N ASN A 269 -22.33 50.03 32.87
CA ASN A 269 -23.22 50.87 33.67
C ASN A 269 -22.48 51.56 34.82
N VAL A 270 -21.64 50.84 35.58
CA VAL A 270 -20.83 51.43 36.66
C VAL A 270 -19.84 52.46 36.12
N LEU A 271 -19.16 52.16 35.01
CA LEU A 271 -18.21 53.09 34.38
C LEU A 271 -18.90 54.37 33.89
N PHE A 272 -20.06 54.24 33.22
CA PHE A 272 -20.84 55.39 32.74
C PHE A 272 -21.42 56.20 33.90
N GLN A 273 -21.96 55.56 34.95
CA GLN A 273 -22.43 56.28 36.13
C GLN A 273 -21.30 57.05 36.81
N ARG A 274 -20.11 56.45 36.94
CA ARG A 274 -18.93 57.14 37.47
C ARG A 274 -18.51 58.31 36.59
N TYR A 275 -18.51 58.12 35.27
CA TYR A 275 -18.18 59.18 34.31
C TYR A 275 -19.16 60.35 34.40
N ILE A 276 -20.46 60.06 34.47
CA ILE A 276 -21.51 61.07 34.63
C ILE A 276 -21.35 61.79 35.97
N GLN A 277 -21.11 61.08 37.08
CA GLN A 277 -20.84 61.70 38.38
C GLN A 277 -19.61 62.60 38.35
N GLY A 278 -18.52 62.18 37.71
CA GLY A 278 -17.33 63.01 37.52
C GLY A 278 -17.59 64.26 36.68
N LEU A 279 -18.37 64.15 35.60
CA LEU A 279 -18.80 65.30 34.81
C LEU A 279 -19.73 66.24 35.59
N MET A 280 -20.62 65.71 36.42
CA MET A 280 -21.50 66.52 37.27
C MET A 280 -20.70 67.28 38.33
N SER A 281 -19.74 66.63 39.00
CA SER A 281 -18.82 67.29 39.93
C SER A 281 -17.99 68.37 39.25
N LEU A 282 -17.45 68.11 38.04
CA LEU A 282 -16.71 69.12 37.29
C LEU A 282 -17.59 70.30 36.84
N LYS A 283 -18.86 70.04 36.56
CA LYS A 283 -19.85 71.08 36.24
C LYS A 283 -20.23 71.90 37.48
N GLU A 284 -20.29 71.29 38.66
CA GLU A 284 -20.48 72.01 39.93
C GLU A 284 -19.27 72.88 40.26
N ASP A 285 -18.04 72.40 40.03
CA ASP A 285 -16.82 73.20 40.19
C ASP A 285 -16.75 74.37 39.19
N ALA A 286 -17.22 74.18 37.95
CA ALA A 286 -17.32 75.26 36.95
C ALA A 286 -18.52 76.21 37.20
N GLY A 287 -19.50 75.80 38.01
CA GLY A 287 -20.71 76.53 38.36
C GLY A 287 -20.66 77.20 39.74
N ALA A 288 -19.61 76.95 40.53
CA ALA A 288 -19.33 77.67 41.76
C ALA A 288 -19.05 79.14 41.42
N ARG A 289 -20.09 79.96 41.50
CA ARG A 289 -20.01 81.41 41.43
C ARG A 289 -19.07 81.90 42.53
N GLY A 290 -17.86 82.24 42.12
CA GLY A 290 -16.91 83.01 42.90
C GLY A 290 -15.55 82.33 43.00
N GLU A 291 -14.68 82.58 42.02
CA GLU A 291 -13.26 82.79 42.33
C GLU A 291 -13.19 83.95 43.33
N LEU A 292 -13.38 83.64 44.61
CA LEU A 292 -13.01 84.53 45.70
C LEU A 292 -11.61 84.11 46.12
N LEU A 293 -10.64 84.91 45.68
CA LEU A 293 -9.21 84.79 45.96
C LEU A 293 -8.90 85.07 47.44
N VAL A 294 -9.49 84.32 48.38
CA VAL A 294 -9.05 84.36 49.78
C VAL A 294 -9.19 82.97 50.41
N GLU A 295 -8.05 82.51 50.91
CA GLU A 295 -7.84 81.35 51.75
C GLU A 295 -8.83 81.33 52.93
N SER A 296 -9.67 80.30 53.02
CA SER A 296 -10.38 79.99 54.27
C SER A 296 -10.33 78.49 54.55
N SER A 297 -9.89 78.23 55.76
CA SER A 297 -9.63 76.93 56.35
C SER A 297 -10.90 76.13 56.60
N SER A 298 -10.78 74.82 56.39
CA SER A 298 -11.52 73.76 57.09
C SER A 298 -13.06 73.81 57.07
N PHE A 299 -13.67 72.94 56.26
CA PHE A 299 -14.87 72.22 56.68
C PHE A 299 -14.92 70.83 56.05
N GLY A 300 -14.96 69.80 56.89
CA GLY A 300 -14.97 68.40 56.48
C GLY A 300 -16.36 67.91 56.08
N SER A 301 -16.38 66.94 55.19
CA SER A 301 -17.40 65.88 55.20
C SER A 301 -16.83 64.67 54.47
N SER A 302 -16.37 63.69 55.24
CA SER A 302 -15.92 62.40 54.75
C SER A 302 -17.11 61.45 54.70
N PHE A 303 -17.71 61.25 53.52
CA PHE A 303 -18.56 60.08 53.29
C PHE A 303 -17.69 58.95 52.74
N ARG A 304 -17.07 58.19 53.64
CA ARG A 304 -16.34 56.95 53.32
C ARG A 304 -17.35 55.82 53.14
N LEU A 305 -17.77 55.57 51.90
CA LEU A 305 -18.26 54.25 51.51
C LEU A 305 -17.03 53.41 51.10
N GLY A 306 -16.68 52.44 51.94
CA GLY A 306 -15.47 51.62 51.77
C GLY A 306 -15.52 50.82 50.47
N LEU A 307 -14.66 51.20 49.52
CA LEU A 307 -14.14 50.42 48.40
C LEU A 307 -12.98 51.24 47.80
N ASP A 308 -11.79 51.05 48.37
CA ASP A 308 -10.57 51.73 47.94
C ASP A 308 -10.19 51.29 46.52
N PHE A 309 -10.41 52.20 45.58
CA PHE A 309 -9.95 52.11 44.20
C PHE A 309 -8.89 53.17 43.94
N SER A 310 -7.67 52.85 44.35
CA SER A 310 -6.50 53.68 44.08
C SER A 310 -6.18 53.67 42.59
N PHE A 311 -6.67 54.68 41.88
CA PHE A 311 -6.11 55.07 40.59
C PHE A 311 -4.80 55.81 40.87
N THR A 312 -3.66 55.10 40.81
CA THR A 312 -2.35 55.75 40.79
C THR A 312 -2.11 56.33 39.39
N GLY A 313 -2.85 57.38 39.05
CA GLY A 313 -2.41 58.35 38.07
C GLY A 313 -1.50 59.33 38.82
N LYS A 314 -0.24 59.46 38.40
CA LYS A 314 0.62 60.55 38.86
C LYS A 314 -0.03 61.88 38.46
N SER A 315 -0.84 62.46 39.34
CA SER A 315 -1.21 63.87 39.26
C SER A 315 0.03 64.67 39.66
N GLN A 316 0.72 65.23 38.68
CA GLN A 316 1.64 66.33 38.95
C GLN A 316 0.86 67.43 39.70
N PRO A 317 1.43 68.06 40.74
CA PRO A 317 0.79 69.21 41.36
C PRO A 317 0.66 70.31 40.31
N ALA A 318 -0.52 70.92 40.25
CA ALA A 318 -0.83 72.02 39.36
C ALA A 318 0.24 73.11 39.51
N LYS A 319 1.09 73.25 38.48
CA LYS A 319 2.05 74.33 38.36
C LYS A 319 1.21 75.58 38.08
N ASN A 320 1.09 76.46 39.07
CA ASN A 320 0.40 77.75 38.97
C ASN A 320 0.96 78.55 37.78
N SER A 321 0.34 78.46 36.61
CA SER A 321 0.86 79.05 35.36
C SER A 321 0.56 80.55 35.22
N PHE A 322 0.13 81.21 36.29
CA PHE A 322 -0.27 82.62 36.29
C PHE A 322 0.23 83.45 37.48
N ALA A 323 1.31 83.02 38.14
CA ALA A 323 2.08 83.92 38.98
C ALA A 323 2.92 84.85 38.09
N ILE A 324 2.55 86.12 38.02
CA ILE A 324 3.18 87.19 37.21
C ILE A 324 4.66 87.49 37.57
N GLY A 325 5.24 86.76 38.54
CA GLY A 325 6.66 86.88 38.92
C GLY A 325 7.63 85.97 38.18
N ASP A 326 7.19 84.87 37.57
CA ASP A 326 8.10 83.77 37.16
C ASP A 326 8.56 83.82 35.68
N ARG A 327 8.17 84.84 34.92
CA ARG A 327 8.60 84.99 33.51
C ARG A 327 10.01 85.55 33.34
N LEU A 328 10.66 85.99 34.42
CA LEU A 328 11.98 86.61 34.35
C LEU A 328 13.14 85.58 34.45
N GLU A 329 12.88 84.38 34.96
CA GLU A 329 13.92 83.33 35.08
C GLU A 329 14.09 82.46 33.83
N SER A 330 13.17 82.52 32.85
CA SER A 330 13.29 81.72 31.62
C SER A 330 14.11 82.38 30.51
N LEU A 331 14.84 83.46 30.81
CA LEU A 331 15.78 84.12 29.89
C LEU A 331 17.16 84.24 30.56
N LYS A 332 17.83 83.10 30.73
CA LYS A 332 19.29 82.98 30.82
C LYS A 332 19.74 81.60 30.40
#